data_AF-A0A358PW42-F1
#
_entry.id   AF-A0A358PW42-F1
#
_cell.length_a   1.000
_cell.length_b   1.000
_cell.length_c   1.000
_cell.angle_alpha   90.00
_cell.angle_beta   90.00
_cell.angle_gamma   90.00
#
_symmetry.space_group_name_H-M   'P 1'
#
loop_
_entity.id
_entity.type
_entity.pdbx_description
1 polymer ?
#
loop_
_entity_poly.entity_id
_entity_poly.type
_entity_poly.pdbx_seq_one_letter_code
_entity_poly.pdbx_strand_id
1 'polypeptide(L)' 'MHMKFHTVKRGETLWKIAHHHHTSVHHLLHMNPSIKNPDLIYIGQRIKIH' A
#
# COMPACT_ATOMS: atom_id res chain seq x y z
N MET A 1 -15.12 -9.44 8.45
CA MET A 1 -13.98 -8.53 8.17
C MET A 1 -13.83 -8.43 6.66
N HIS A 2 -14.05 -7.24 6.08
CA HIS A 2 -13.91 -7.06 4.62
C HIS A 2 -12.51 -6.56 4.31
N MET A 3 -11.77 -7.33 3.49
CA MET A 3 -10.47 -6.90 3.00
C MET A 3 -10.64 -5.70 2.07
N LYS A 4 -9.98 -4.59 2.39
CA LYS A 4 -9.93 -3.40 1.54
C LYS A 4 -8.62 -3.34 0.79
N PHE A 5 -8.70 -2.86 -0.45
CA PHE A 5 -7.55 -2.68 -1.34
C PHE A 5 -7.51 -1.27 -1.89
N HIS A 6 -6.31 -0.70 -1.98
CA HIS A 6 -6.02 0.53 -2.69
C HIS A 6 -5.28 0.18 -4.00
N THR A 7 -5.75 0.71 -5.12
CA THR A 7 -5.05 0.56 -6.40
C THR A 7 -4.14 1.77 -6.60
N VAL A 8 -2.84 1.52 -6.71
CA VAL A 8 -1.81 2.56 -6.86
C VAL A 8 -2.06 3.38 -8.14
N LYS A 9 -2.10 4.70 -7.99
CA LYS A 9 -2.21 5.67 -9.07
C LYS A 9 -0.86 6.31 -9.37
N ARG A 10 -0.75 6.93 -10.55
CA ARG A 10 0.47 7.64 -10.98
C ARG A 10 0.88 8.69 -9.95
N GLY A 11 2.13 8.65 -9.50
CA GLY A 11 2.70 9.60 -8.55
C GLY A 11 2.41 9.30 -7.07
N GLU A 12 1.72 8.20 -6.77
CA GLU A 12 1.57 7.71 -5.41
C GLU A 12 2.81 6.96 -4.94
N THR A 13 3.06 7.02 -3.63
CA THR A 13 4.07 6.25 -2.93
C THR A 13 3.41 5.49 -1.79
N LEU A 14 4.05 4.44 -1.29
CA LEU A 14 3.55 3.70 -0.12
C LEU A 14 3.32 4.61 1.09
N TRP A 15 4.16 5.64 1.25
CA TRP A 15 3.99 6.65 2.29
C TRP A 15 2.70 7.46 2.13
N LYS A 16 2.40 7.97 0.93
CA LYS A 16 1.16 8.72 0.66
C LYS A 16 -0.08 7.85 0.88
N ILE A 17 -0.02 6.59 0.46
CA ILE A 17 -1.11 5.61 0.64
C ILE A 17 -1.32 5.35 2.14
N ALA A 18 -0.26 5.09 2.89
CA ALA A 18 -0.33 4.87 4.33
C ALA A 18 -0.96 6.08 5.04
N HIS A 19 -0.49 7.29 4.74
CA HIS A 19 -1.01 8.53 5.31
C HIS A 19 -2.49 8.73 4.98
N HIS A 20 -2.90 8.53 3.73
CA HIS A 20 -4.29 8.69 3.29
C HIS A 20 -5.25 7.69 3.99
N HIS A 21 -4.77 6.50 4.31
CA HIS A 21 -5.56 5.46 4.98
C HIS A 21 -5.32 5.41 6.50
N HIS A 22 -4.72 6.45 7.08
CA HIS A 22 -4.42 6.56 8.51
C HIS A 22 -3.71 5.31 9.07
N THR A 23 -2.79 4.75 8.31
CA THR A 23 -1.98 3.59 8.67
C THR A 23 -0.49 3.90 8.50
N SER A 24 0.38 2.94 8.79
CA SER A 24 1.82 3.08 8.62
C SER A 24 2.32 2.26 7.43
N VAL A 25 3.42 2.70 6.80
CA VAL A 25 4.10 1.92 5.76
C VAL A 25 4.47 0.53 6.28
N HIS A 26 4.93 0.45 7.54
CA HIS A 26 5.26 -0.83 8.16
C HIS A 26 4.06 -1.77 8.24
N HIS A 27 2.88 -1.28 8.62
CA HIS A 27 1.65 -2.07 8.63
C HIS A 27 1.27 -2.51 7.21
N LEU A 28 1.34 -1.61 6.22
CA LEU A 28 1.09 -1.98 4.83
C LEU A 28 2.04 -3.08 4.35
N LEU A 29 3.33 -3.01 4.65
CA LEU A 29 4.30 -4.05 4.30
C LEU A 29 3.99 -5.38 4.98
N HIS A 30 3.61 -5.36 6.26
CA HIS A 30 3.22 -6.56 6.99
C HIS A 30 2.00 -7.26 6.34
N MET A 31 1.02 -6.49 5.88
CA MET A 31 -0.15 -7.01 5.17
C MET A 31 0.12 -7.43 3.72
N ASN A 32 1.21 -6.93 3.12
CA ASN A 32 1.57 -7.13 1.73
C ASN A 32 3.00 -7.70 1.61
N PRO A 33 3.25 -8.94 2.07
CA PRO A 33 4.59 -9.54 2.08
C PRO A 33 5.18 -9.74 0.67
N SER A 34 4.38 -9.60 -0.40
CA SER A 34 4.85 -9.59 -1.78
C SER A 34 5.63 -8.32 -2.15
N ILE A 35 5.47 -7.23 -1.38
CA ILE A 35 6.21 -5.98 -1.57
C ILE A 35 7.58 -6.12 -0.89
N LYS A 36 8.57 -6.53 -1.67
CA LYS A 36 9.95 -6.67 -1.18
C LYS A 36 10.70 -5.36 -1.08
N ASN A 37 10.35 -4.40 -1.93
CA ASN A 37 10.94 -3.07 -1.95
C ASN A 37 9.84 -2.01 -1.74
N PRO A 38 9.79 -1.32 -0.59
CA PRO A 38 8.77 -0.31 -0.30
C PRO A 38 8.85 0.94 -1.20
N ASP A 39 10.01 1.21 -1.80
CA ASP A 39 10.21 2.34 -2.70
C ASP A 39 9.77 2.02 -4.14
N LEU A 40 9.43 0.75 -4.41
CA LEU A 40 9.17 0.25 -5.75
C LEU A 40 7.78 -0.39 -5.81
N ILE A 41 6.78 0.45 -6.02
CA ILE A 41 5.39 0.08 -6.28
C ILE A 41 4.97 0.52 -7.69
N TYR A 42 4.08 -0.24 -8.30
CA TYR A 42 3.67 -0.04 -9.69
C TYR A 42 2.26 0.52 -9.78
N ILE A 43 2.03 1.37 -10.78
CA ILE A 43 0.67 1.86 -11.10
C ILE A 43 -0.22 0.64 -11.41
N GLY A 44 -1.42 0.61 -10.85
CA GLY A 44 -2.34 -0.52 -10.98
C GLY A 44 -2.11 -1.65 -9.96
N GLN A 45 -1.01 -1.61 -9.19
CA GLN A 45 -0.78 -2.58 -8.12
C GLN A 45 -1.84 -2.42 -7.02
N ARG A 46 -2.34 -3.55 -6.52
CA ARG A 46 -3.31 -3.58 -5.41
C ARG A 46 -2.58 -3.76 -4.09
N ILE A 47 -2.74 -2.79 -3.19
CA ILE A 47 -2.19 -2.78 -1.85
C ILE A 47 -3.31 -3.07 -0.86
N LYS A 48 -3.17 -4.11 -0.06
CA LYS A 48 -4.09 -4.41 1.03
C LYS A 48 -3.94 -3.37 2.14
N ILE A 49 -5.04 -2.81 2.61
CA ILE A 49 -5.03 -1.69 3.58
C ILE A 49 -5.75 -2.00 4.90
N HIS A 50 -6.70 -2.95 4.92
CA HIS A 50 -7.42 -3.46 6.11
C HIS A 50 -7.98 -4.85 5.78
#